data_AF-A0A534BYL7-F1
#
_entry.id   AF-A0A534BYL7-F1
#
_cell.length_a   1.000
_cell.length_b   1.000
_cell.length_c   1.000
_cell.angle_alpha   90.00
_cell.angle_beta   90.00
_cell.angle_gamma   90.00
#
_symmetry.space_group_name_H-M   'P 1'
#
loop_
_entity.id
_entity.type
_entity.pdbx_description
1 polymer ?
#
loop_
_entity_poly.entity_id
_entity_poly.type
_entity_poly.pdbx_seq_one_letter_code
_entity_poly.pdbx_strand_id
1 'polypeptide(L)'
;MRSPETTSWHSASWQTRLAQQQPVYADPRALERIVAHVSRLPPIVVSWEIETLRGRLAAAQRGEAFLLQGGDCAEAFADCESDTIAKKLKILLQMSLVL
;
A
#
# COMPACT_ATOMS: atom_id res chain seq x y z
N MET A 1 -4.34 -17.87 28.41
CA MET A 1 -4.11 -16.88 27.34
C MET A 1 -2.61 -16.86 27.07
N ARG A 2 -2.14 -17.49 25.99
CA ARG A 2 -0.70 -17.57 25.66
C ARG A 2 -0.30 -16.20 25.12
N SER A 3 0.51 -15.44 25.86
CA SER A 3 1.20 -14.28 25.29
C SER A 3 2.09 -14.79 24.17
N PRO A 4 1.95 -14.31 22.92
CA PRO A 4 2.87 -14.69 21.87
C PRO A 4 4.26 -14.19 22.26
N GLU A 5 5.26 -15.06 22.19
CA GLU A 5 6.66 -14.64 22.32
C GLU A 5 6.91 -13.52 21.31
N THR A 6 7.21 -12.33 21.83
CA THR A 6 7.48 -11.15 21.03
C THR A 6 8.83 -11.34 20.36
N THR A 7 8.85 -11.97 19.18
CA THR A 7 9.95 -11.70 18.24
C THR A 7 10.02 -10.19 18.09
N SER A 8 11.16 -9.59 18.42
CA SER A 8 11.37 -8.15 18.29
C SER A 8 11.03 -7.73 16.86
N TRP A 9 10.08 -6.80 16.70
CA TRP A 9 9.64 -6.35 15.40
C TRP A 9 10.75 -5.55 14.72
N HIS A 10 11.02 -5.84 13.46
CA HIS A 10 11.83 -5.01 12.56
C HIS A 10 11.40 -5.26 11.11
N SER A 11 11.78 -4.38 10.18
CA SER A 11 11.30 -4.42 8.78
C SER A 11 11.56 -5.75 8.03
N ALA A 12 12.56 -6.53 8.45
CA ALA A 12 12.88 -7.83 7.86
C ALA A 12 12.28 -9.03 8.61
N SER A 13 11.62 -8.84 9.76
CA SER A 13 11.12 -9.95 10.58
C SER A 13 9.98 -10.74 9.93
N TRP A 14 9.39 -10.26 8.84
CA TRP A 14 8.38 -11.00 8.08
C TRP A 14 8.97 -12.13 7.23
N GLN A 15 10.24 -12.04 6.85
CA GLN A 15 10.90 -13.01 5.96
C GLN A 15 11.07 -14.39 6.61
N THR A 16 11.00 -14.46 7.94
CA THR A 16 11.04 -15.72 8.70
C THR A 16 9.67 -16.39 8.80
N ARG A 17 8.61 -15.76 8.28
CA ARG A 17 7.23 -16.26 8.31
C ARG A 17 6.86 -16.82 6.94
N LEU A 18 5.90 -17.76 6.92
CA LEU A 18 5.35 -18.28 5.68
C LEU A 18 4.61 -17.16 4.92
N ALA A 19 5.11 -16.80 3.75
CA ALA A 19 4.49 -15.84 2.84
C ALA A 19 3.94 -16.58 1.60
N GLN A 20 2.63 -16.54 1.41
CA GLN A 20 1.97 -17.11 0.23
C GLN A 20 2.06 -16.16 -0.98
N GLN A 21 1.76 -16.68 -2.18
CA GLN A 21 1.69 -15.91 -3.44
C GLN A 21 2.98 -15.12 -3.79
N GLN A 22 4.14 -15.59 -3.34
CA GLN A 22 5.42 -14.97 -3.70
C GLN A 22 5.88 -15.45 -5.07
N PRO A 23 6.32 -14.54 -5.96
CA PRO A 23 6.90 -14.93 -7.24
C PRO A 23 8.24 -15.65 -7.03
N VAL A 24 8.52 -16.64 -7.88
CA VAL A 24 9.82 -17.31 -7.94
C VAL A 24 10.68 -16.57 -8.96
N TYR A 25 11.65 -15.79 -8.48
CA TYR A 25 12.60 -15.11 -9.36
C TYR A 25 13.73 -16.05 -9.75
N ALA A 26 14.04 -16.12 -11.05
CA ALA A 26 15.09 -17.00 -11.58
C ALA A 26 16.51 -16.58 -11.15
N ASP A 27 16.75 -15.29 -10.95
CA ASP A 27 18.05 -14.74 -10.51
C ASP A 27 17.92 -14.04 -9.14
N PRO A 28 18.30 -14.73 -8.05
CA PRO A 28 18.31 -14.15 -6.71
C PRO A 28 19.22 -12.92 -6.57
N ARG A 29 20.34 -12.86 -7.30
CA ARG A 29 21.28 -11.73 -7.24
C ARG A 29 20.72 -10.51 -7.96
N ALA A 30 19.96 -10.70 -9.04
CA ALA A 30 19.21 -9.60 -9.65
C ALA A 30 18.17 -9.03 -8.68
N LEU A 31 17.42 -9.89 -7.99
CA LEU A 31 16.45 -9.46 -6.98
C LEU A 31 17.11 -8.62 -5.87
N GLU A 32 18.20 -9.11 -5.28
CA GLU A 32 18.94 -8.39 -4.23
C GLU A 32 19.42 -7.00 -4.71
N ARG A 33 19.95 -6.92 -5.94
CA ARG A 33 20.38 -5.65 -6.53
C ARG A 33 19.23 -4.66 -6.71
N ILE A 34 18.08 -5.11 -7.19
CA ILE A 34 16.91 -4.24 -7.40
C ILE A 34 16.31 -3.80 -6.06
N VAL A 35 16.20 -4.69 -5.08
CA VAL A 35 15.73 -4.34 -3.73
C VAL A 35 16.66 -3.28 -3.11
N ALA A 36 17.99 -3.46 -3.21
CA ALA A 36 18.95 -2.49 -2.70
C ALA A 36 18.87 -1.13 -3.42
N HIS A 37 18.56 -1.13 -4.72
CA HIS A 37 18.33 0.10 -5.49
C HIS A 37 17.06 0.83 -5.05
N VAL A 38 15.92 0.13 -5.02
CA VAL A 38 14.62 0.71 -4.62
C VAL A 38 14.66 1.23 -3.19
N SER A 39 15.37 0.56 -2.28
CA SER A 39 15.53 1.00 -0.88
C SER A 39 16.23 2.35 -0.71
N ARG A 40 16.87 2.88 -1.75
CA ARG A 40 17.55 4.19 -1.75
C ARG A 40 16.75 5.28 -2.47
N LEU A 41 15.65 4.92 -3.13
CA LEU A 41 14.79 5.89 -3.79
C LEU A 41 13.98 6.69 -2.77
N PRO A 42 13.57 7.93 -3.09
CA PRO A 42 12.67 8.69 -2.23
C PRO A 42 11.37 7.92 -1.96
N PRO A 43 10.77 8.09 -0.78
CA PRO A 43 9.48 7.46 -0.49
C PRO A 43 8.37 8.10 -1.33
N ILE A 44 7.33 7.32 -1.64
CA ILE A 44 6.17 7.79 -2.43
C ILE A 44 5.19 8.61 -1.56
N VAL A 45 5.21 8.40 -0.25
CA VAL A 45 4.40 9.12 0.75
C VAL A 45 5.24 9.43 1.98
N VAL A 46 4.79 10.38 2.79
CA VAL A 46 5.52 10.87 3.96
C VAL A 46 4.76 10.61 5.25
N SER A 47 5.48 10.51 6.38
CA SER A 47 4.92 9.96 7.63
C SER A 47 3.68 10.71 8.15
N TRP A 48 3.57 12.02 7.94
CA TRP A 48 2.41 12.79 8.39
C TRP A 48 1.15 12.53 7.56
N GLU A 49 1.28 12.14 6.28
CA GLU A 49 0.14 11.73 5.46
C GLU A 49 -0.45 10.42 5.99
N ILE A 50 0.42 9.51 6.45
CA ILE A 50 0.01 8.25 7.10
C ILE A 50 -0.77 8.53 8.37
N GLU A 51 -0.25 9.39 9.25
CA GLU A 51 -0.95 9.73 10.50
C GLU A 51 -2.25 10.51 10.25
N THR A 52 -2.29 11.35 9.21
CA THR A 52 -3.52 12.02 8.77
C THR A 52 -4.57 11.00 8.32
N LEU A 53 -4.17 10.03 7.48
CA LEU A 53 -5.07 8.96 7.03
C LEU A 53 -5.55 8.09 8.20
N ARG A 54 -4.66 7.74 9.14
CA ARG A 54 -5.01 6.99 10.36
C ARG A 54 -6.10 7.71 11.15
N GLY A 55 -5.98 9.02 11.34
CA GLY A 55 -6.99 9.83 12.02
C GLY A 55 -8.36 9.79 11.32
N ARG A 56 -8.37 9.91 9.98
CA ARG A 56 -9.60 9.83 9.17
C ARG A 56 -10.24 8.43 9.22
N LEU A 57 -9.44 7.37 9.18
CA LEU A 57 -9.92 5.99 9.33
C LEU A 57 -10.52 5.75 10.72
N ALA A 58 -9.92 6.32 11.77
CA ALA A 58 -10.46 6.23 13.13
C ALA A 58 -11.83 6.92 13.24
N ALA A 59 -12.04 8.06 12.56
CA ALA A 59 -13.35 8.71 12.47
C ALA A 59 -14.38 7.81 11.77
N ALA A 60 -14.00 7.19 10.64
CA ALA A 60 -14.87 6.23 9.96
C ALA A 60 -15.22 5.02 10.83
N GLN A 61 -14.27 4.50 11.60
CA GLN A 61 -14.50 3.40 12.55
C GLN A 61 -15.48 3.77 13.68
N ARG A 62 -15.56 5.06 14.04
CA ARG A 62 -16.55 5.57 15.00
C ARG A 62 -17.90 5.91 14.36
N GLY A 63 -18.05 5.75 13.05
CA GLY A 63 -19.27 6.11 12.30
C GLY A 63 -19.41 7.60 11.99
N GLU A 64 -18.32 8.38 12.14
CA GLU A 64 -18.31 9.83 11.89
C GLU A 64 -17.99 10.18 10.41
N ALA A 65 -17.55 9.20 9.63
CA ALA A 65 -17.19 9.33 8.22
C ALA A 65 -17.40 8.01 7.48
N PHE A 66 -17.42 8.05 6.14
CA PHE A 66 -17.47 6.87 5.28
C PHE A 66 -16.14 6.71 4.52
N LEU A 67 -15.63 5.47 4.38
CA LEU A 67 -14.43 5.18 3.59
C LEU A 67 -14.83 4.74 2.18
N LEU A 68 -14.49 5.56 1.18
CA LEU A 68 -14.52 5.17 -0.23
C LEU A 68 -13.12 4.78 -0.68
N GLN A 69 -12.95 3.51 -1.08
CA GLN A 69 -11.74 3.01 -1.72
C GLN A 69 -12.11 2.38 -3.07
N GLY A 70 -11.45 2.79 -4.15
CA GLY A 70 -11.70 2.27 -5.48
C GLY A 70 -10.52 2.53 -6.42
N GLY A 71 -10.43 1.72 -7.47
CA GLY A 71 -9.32 1.72 -8.43
C GLY A 71 -9.40 0.50 -9.33
N ASP A 72 -8.33 0.24 -10.08
CA ASP A 72 -8.24 -0.94 -10.93
C ASP A 72 -8.06 -2.23 -10.12
N CYS A 73 -8.46 -3.35 -10.72
CA CYS A 73 -8.16 -4.67 -10.16
C CYS A 73 -6.66 -5.00 -10.26
N ALA A 74 -6.04 -4.63 -11.37
CA ALA A 74 -4.60 -4.74 -11.60
C ALA A 74 -4.19 -3.59 -12.52
N GLU A 75 -3.26 -2.75 -12.05
CA GLU A 75 -2.70 -1.67 -12.86
C GLU A 75 -1.68 -2.25 -13.86
N ALA A 76 -1.68 -1.72 -15.09
CA ALA A 76 -0.69 -2.07 -16.11
C ALA A 76 0.20 -0.86 -16.42
N PHE A 77 1.48 -1.11 -16.72
CA PHE A 77 2.42 -0.04 -17.08
C PHE A 77 1.98 0.77 -18.31
N ALA A 78 1.30 0.12 -19.26
CA ALA A 78 0.76 0.77 -20.44
C ALA A 78 -0.37 1.77 -20.14
N ASP A 79 -0.99 1.67 -18.96
CA ASP A 79 -2.09 2.54 -18.53
C ASP A 79 -1.63 3.68 -17.60
N CYS A 80 -0.31 3.81 -17.38
CA CYS A 80 0.30 4.85 -16.56
C CYS A 80 0.34 6.21 -17.30
N GLU A 81 -0.83 6.67 -17.74
CA GLU A 81 -1.02 7.87 -18.53
C GLU A 81 -1.90 8.88 -17.79
N SER A 82 -1.54 10.16 -17.89
CA SER A 82 -2.17 11.23 -17.10
C SER A 82 -3.68 11.32 -17.32
N ASP A 83 -4.15 11.16 -18.56
CA ASP A 83 -5.56 11.18 -18.91
C ASP A 83 -6.35 10.04 -18.26
N THR A 84 -5.76 8.85 -18.20
CA THR A 84 -6.38 7.68 -17.58
C THR A 84 -6.48 7.87 -16.06
N ILE A 85 -5.42 8.38 -15.43
CA ILE A 85 -5.40 8.68 -14.00
C ILE A 85 -6.43 9.77 -13.66
N ALA A 86 -6.51 10.84 -14.45
CA ALA A 86 -7.46 11.94 -14.23
C ALA A 86 -8.92 11.47 -14.32
N LYS A 87 -9.23 10.57 -15.26
CA LYS A 87 -10.57 9.97 -15.39
C LYS A 87 -10.93 9.14 -14.15
N LYS A 88 -10.01 8.34 -13.62
CA LYS A 88 -10.23 7.55 -12.39
C LYS A 88 -10.47 8.45 -11.19
N LEU A 89 -9.66 9.51 -11.03
CA LEU A 89 -9.84 10.49 -9.96
C LEU A 89 -11.21 11.18 -10.05
N LYS A 90 -11.66 11.55 -11.26
CA LYS A 90 -12.99 12.14 -11.48
C LYS A 90 -14.10 11.22 -10.98
N ILE A 91 -14.03 9.92 -11.27
CA ILE A 91 -15.03 8.94 -10.82
C ILE A 91 -15.06 8.88 -9.29
N LEU A 92 -13.90 8.77 -8.64
CA LEU A 92 -13.83 8.74 -7.17
C LEU A 92 -14.40 10.01 -6.53
N LEU A 93 -14.12 11.18 -7.10
CA LEU A 93 -14.68 12.45 -6.64
C LEU A 93 -16.20 12.51 -6.82
N GLN A 94 -16.72 12.05 -7.97
CA GLN A 94 -18.16 11.99 -8.23
C GLN A 94 -18.88 11.07 -7.24
N MET A 95 -18.29 9.89 -6.95
CA MET A 95 -18.85 8.96 -5.96
C MET A 95 -18.82 9.57 -4.55
N SER A 96 -17.75 10.26 -4.16
CA SER A 96 -17.64 10.91 -2.85
C SER A 96 -18.65 12.04 -2.60
N LEU A 97 -19.24 12.60 -3.65
CA LEU A 97 -20.29 13.61 -3.52
C LEU A 97 -21.67 13.01 -3.27
N VAL A 98 -21.88 11.77 -3.71
CA VAL A 98 -23.17 11.07 -3.64
C VAL A 98 -23.31 10.24 -2.37
N LEU A 99 -22.20 9.67 -1.88
CA LEU A 99 -22.11 8.88 -0.66
C LEU A 99 -21.98 9.77 0.58
#